data_AF-A0A2A4UQ49-F1
#
_entry.id   AF-A0A2A4UQ49-F1
#
_cell.length_a   1.000
_cell.length_b   1.000
_cell.length_c   1.000
_cell.angle_alpha   90.00
_cell.angle_beta   90.00
_cell.angle_gamma   90.00
#
_symmetry.space_group_name_H-M   'P 1'
#
loop_
_entity.id
_entity.type
_entity.pdbx_description
1 polymer ?
#
loop_
_entity_poly.entity_id
_entity_poly.type
_entity_poly.pdbx_seq_one_letter_code
_entity_poly.pdbx_strand_id
1 'polypeptide(L)'
;MPQLEAEYAKSLFGRKFDSLPENNKNRVWKEIVAASGRQRPSANSAAKAVGLAGRGLVVVTVALALYNIISAEDKVRATTKEGVVIGAGLGGMAAGGYVASLACGPGAFFCASAWTFAIGAAAAFGAEVAFDYSW
;
A
#
# COMPACT_ATOMS: atom_id res chain seq x y z
N MET A 1 5.57 -21.04 12.22
CA MET A 1 4.53 -21.02 13.26
C MET A 1 5.00 -21.12 14.73
N PRO A 2 6.20 -21.65 15.09
CA PRO A 2 6.49 -21.96 16.51
C PRO A 2 6.56 -20.71 17.40
N GLN A 3 6.92 -19.56 16.81
CA GLN A 3 6.99 -18.27 17.50
C GLN A 3 5.61 -17.76 17.96
N LEU A 4 4.55 -17.95 17.16
CA LEU A 4 3.18 -17.57 17.54
C LEU A 4 2.62 -18.51 18.61
N GLU A 5 2.92 -19.80 18.49
CA GLU A 5 2.49 -20.82 19.45
C GLU A 5 3.12 -20.58 20.83
N ALA A 6 4.42 -20.25 20.87
CA ALA A 6 5.10 -19.90 22.11
C ALA A 6 4.55 -18.62 22.75
N GLU A 7 4.28 -17.58 21.95
CA GLU A 7 3.76 -16.29 22.42
C GLU A 7 2.35 -16.45 23.02
N TYR A 8 1.44 -17.09 22.29
CA TYR A 8 0.07 -17.29 22.76
C TYR A 8 -0.02 -18.32 23.89
N ALA A 9 0.79 -19.38 23.90
CA ALA A 9 0.85 -20.32 25.02
C ALA A 9 1.29 -19.64 26.33
N LYS A 10 2.28 -18.73 26.24
CA LYS A 10 2.73 -17.93 27.36
C LYS A 10 1.67 -16.93 27.81
N SER A 11 0.97 -16.27 26.88
CA SER A 11 -0.04 -15.25 27.23
C SER A 11 -1.32 -15.85 27.83
N LEU A 12 -1.79 -16.99 27.32
CA LEU A 12 -3.04 -17.64 27.77
C LEU A 12 -2.86 -18.52 29.01
N PHE A 13 -1.72 -19.19 29.13
CA PHE A 13 -1.52 -20.25 30.13
C PHE A 13 -0.22 -20.11 30.94
N GLY A 14 0.66 -19.16 30.61
CA GLY A 14 1.92 -18.93 31.33
C GLY A 14 2.95 -20.07 31.20
N ARG A 15 2.76 -20.99 30.26
CA ARG A 15 3.61 -22.20 30.08
C ARG A 15 4.07 -22.33 28.64
N LYS A 16 5.16 -23.09 28.43
CA LYS A 16 5.67 -23.41 27.09
C LYS A 16 4.64 -24.26 26.33
N PHE A 17 4.45 -23.98 25.04
CA PHE A 17 3.49 -24.68 24.18
C PHE A 17 3.61 -26.22 24.27
N ASP A 18 4.85 -26.73 24.31
CA ASP A 18 5.12 -28.17 24.36
C ASP A 18 4.64 -28.85 25.67
N SER A 19 4.58 -28.12 26.78
CA SER A 19 4.17 -28.67 28.08
C SER A 19 2.67 -28.56 28.35
N LEU A 20 1.88 -28.08 27.39
CA LEU A 20 0.43 -28.02 27.52
C LEU A 20 -0.24 -29.36 27.12
N PRO A 21 -1.30 -29.77 27.83
CA PRO A 21 -2.14 -30.88 27.40
C PRO A 21 -2.88 -30.53 26.09
N GLU A 22 -3.22 -31.53 25.28
CA GLU A 22 -3.80 -31.35 23.93
C GLU A 22 -5.01 -30.41 23.89
N ASN A 23 -5.89 -30.47 24.89
CA ASN A 23 -7.06 -29.59 24.97
C ASN A 23 -6.67 -28.10 25.04
N ASN A 24 -5.59 -27.78 25.76
CA ASN A 24 -5.09 -26.41 25.86
C ASN A 24 -4.34 -25.99 24.58
N LYS A 25 -3.65 -26.91 23.89
CA LYS A 25 -3.05 -26.64 22.58
C LYS A 25 -4.11 -26.25 21.53
N ASN A 26 -5.24 -26.96 21.52
CA ASN A 26 -6.38 -26.60 20.67
C ASN A 26 -6.96 -25.21 20.96
N ARG A 27 -6.97 -24.77 22.23
CA ARG A 27 -7.37 -23.40 22.58
C ARG A 27 -6.37 -22.36 22.07
N VAL A 28 -5.07 -22.62 22.14
CA VAL A 28 -4.03 -21.73 21.59
C VAL A 28 -4.22 -21.58 20.08
N TRP A 29 -4.41 -22.67 19.34
CA TRP A 29 -4.64 -22.60 17.89
C TRP A 29 -5.93 -21.86 17.53
N LYS A 30 -7.03 -22.10 18.26
CA LYS A 30 -8.27 -21.35 18.07
C LYS A 30 -8.09 -19.85 18.31
N GLU A 31 -7.32 -19.47 19.34
CA GLU A 31 -7.05 -18.07 19.62
C GLU A 31 -6.15 -17.44 18.55
N ILE A 32 -5.14 -18.14 18.03
CA ILE A 32 -4.29 -17.64 16.93
C ILE A 32 -5.14 -17.33 15.68
N VAL A 33 -6.07 -18.23 15.33
CA VAL A 33 -6.97 -18.03 14.18
C VAL A 33 -7.94 -16.88 14.45
N ALA A 34 -8.56 -16.85 15.64
CA ALA A 34 -9.50 -15.78 16.02
C ALA A 34 -8.80 -14.41 16.08
N ALA A 35 -7.60 -14.35 16.64
CA ALA A 35 -6.82 -13.13 16.75
C ALA A 35 -6.28 -12.63 15.41
N SER A 36 -6.06 -13.51 14.43
CA SER A 36 -5.72 -13.14 13.05
C SER A 36 -6.87 -12.42 12.35
N GLY A 37 -8.12 -12.68 12.73
CA GLY A 37 -9.31 -11.99 12.23
C GLY A 37 -9.73 -10.75 13.04
N ARG A 38 -9.18 -10.55 14.24
CA ARG A 38 -9.51 -9.38 15.08
C ARG A 38 -8.85 -8.11 14.55
N GLN A 39 -9.60 -7.03 14.50
CA GLN A 39 -9.06 -5.72 14.20
C GLN A 39 -8.06 -5.28 15.29
N ARG A 40 -6.87 -4.85 14.85
CA ARG A 40 -5.90 -4.17 15.71
C ARG A 40 -6.16 -2.66 15.66
N PRO A 41 -6.54 -2.01 16.78
CA PRO A 41 -6.87 -0.59 16.78
C PRO A 41 -5.74 0.31 16.28
N SER A 42 -4.48 -0.04 16.59
CA SER A 42 -3.28 0.68 16.17
C SER A 42 -3.04 0.59 14.66
N ALA A 43 -3.24 -0.57 14.05
CA ALA A 43 -3.13 -0.74 12.61
C ALA A 43 -4.26 -0.02 11.87
N ASN A 44 -5.48 -0.05 12.43
CA ASN A 44 -6.64 0.59 11.85
C ASN A 44 -6.54 2.13 11.88
N SER A 45 -6.07 2.71 12.98
CA SER A 45 -5.86 4.17 13.08
C SER A 45 -4.73 4.63 12.16
N ALA A 46 -3.63 3.88 12.07
CA ALA A 46 -2.54 4.15 11.14
C ALA A 46 -3.01 4.10 9.69
N ALA A 47 -3.76 3.06 9.30
CA ALA A 47 -4.33 2.96 7.95
C ALA A 47 -5.25 4.14 7.62
N LYS A 48 -6.07 4.58 8.58
CA LYS A 48 -6.93 5.76 8.42
C LYS A 48 -6.12 7.05 8.23
N ALA A 49 -5.04 7.22 9.01
CA ALA A 49 -4.16 8.38 8.90
C ALA A 49 -3.44 8.43 7.54
N VAL A 50 -2.87 7.30 7.10
CA VAL A 50 -2.23 7.18 5.78
C VAL A 50 -3.22 7.43 4.65
N GLY A 51 -4.45 6.90 4.76
CA GLY A 51 -5.52 7.17 3.80
C GLY A 51 -5.91 8.65 3.71
N LEU A 52 -5.95 9.33 4.85
CA LEU A 52 -6.21 10.78 4.90
C LEU A 52 -5.06 11.58 4.26
N ALA A 53 -3.82 11.21 4.57
CA ALA A 53 -2.63 11.83 3.99
C ALA A 53 -2.57 11.63 2.47
N GLY A 54 -2.87 10.42 1.96
CA GLY A 54 -2.93 10.13 0.54
C GLY A 54 -3.98 10.97 -0.20
N ARG A 55 -5.18 11.14 0.39
CA ARG A 55 -6.21 12.03 -0.18
C ARG A 55 -5.76 13.48 -0.20
N GLY A 56 -5.07 13.94 0.84
CA GLY A 56 -4.46 15.27 0.88
C GLY A 56 -3.44 15.47 -0.25
N LEU A 57 -2.59 14.47 -0.48
CA LEU A 57 -1.59 14.51 -1.55
C LEU A 57 -2.24 14.65 -2.93
N VAL A 58 -3.33 13.91 -3.21
CA VAL A 58 -4.09 14.04 -4.47
C VAL A 58 -4.61 15.46 -4.66
N VAL A 59 -5.16 16.09 -3.62
CA VAL A 59 -5.65 17.48 -3.71
C VAL A 59 -4.52 18.44 -4.03
N VAL A 60 -3.35 18.27 -3.39
CA VAL A 60 -2.16 19.09 -3.66
C VAL A 60 -1.67 18.89 -5.09
N THR A 61 -1.60 17.64 -5.59
CA THR A 61 -1.22 17.35 -6.97
C THR A 61 -2.15 18.04 -7.97
N VAL A 62 -3.46 17.97 -7.75
CA VAL A 62 -4.43 18.64 -8.63
C VAL A 62 -4.26 20.16 -8.60
N ALA A 63 -4.03 20.75 -7.42
CA ALA A 63 -3.79 22.18 -7.29
C ALA A 63 -2.53 22.62 -8.06
N LEU A 64 -1.44 21.86 -7.97
CA LEU A 64 -0.19 22.13 -8.70
C LEU A 64 -0.36 21.98 -10.21
N ALA A 65 -1.06 20.95 -10.68
CA ALA A 65 -1.33 20.75 -12.10
C ALA A 65 -2.14 21.93 -12.67
N LEU A 66 -3.18 22.38 -11.95
CA LEU A 66 -3.95 23.56 -12.33
C LEU A 66 -3.08 24.82 -12.39
N TYR A 67 -2.19 25.01 -11.41
CA TYR A 67 -1.26 26.13 -11.39
C TYR A 67 -0.32 26.15 -12.61
N ASN A 68 0.20 24.98 -12.99
CA ASN A 68 1.04 24.85 -14.19
C ASN A 68 0.26 25.17 -15.46
N ILE A 69 -0.99 24.72 -15.58
CA ILE A 69 -1.83 24.98 -16.76
C ILE A 69 -2.17 26.46 -16.90
N ILE A 70 -2.53 27.15 -15.81
CA ILE A 70 -2.90 28.57 -15.89
C ILE A 70 -1.70 29.49 -16.14
N SER A 71 -0.51 29.10 -15.66
CA SER A 71 0.72 29.87 -15.81
C SER A 71 1.44 29.60 -17.13
N ALA A 72 1.06 28.53 -17.85
CA ALA A 72 1.67 28.16 -19.11
C ALA A 72 1.27 29.11 -20.26
N GLU A 73 2.25 29.42 -21.10
CA GLU A 73 2.07 30.17 -22.35
C GLU A 73 1.16 29.39 -23.32
N ASP A 74 1.42 28.08 -23.48
CA ASP A 74 0.58 27.16 -24.24
C ASP A 74 -0.25 26.26 -23.31
N LYS A 75 -1.49 26.67 -23.07
CA LYS A 75 -2.40 25.95 -22.14
C LYS A 75 -2.79 24.57 -22.65
N VAL A 76 -2.92 24.39 -23.97
CA VAL A 76 -3.22 23.09 -24.59
C VAL A 76 -2.05 22.13 -24.40
N ARG A 77 -0.81 22.65 -24.48
CA ARG A 77 0.41 21.89 -24.23
C ARG A 77 0.47 21.37 -22.82
N ALA A 78 0.34 22.30 -21.87
CA ALA A 78 0.41 22.02 -20.46
C ALA A 78 -0.70 21.05 -20.01
N THR A 79 -1.93 21.24 -20.48
CA THR A 79 -3.05 20.37 -20.13
C THR A 79 -2.82 18.94 -20.62
N THR A 80 -2.33 18.77 -21.85
CA THR A 80 -2.04 17.45 -22.41
C THR A 80 -0.90 16.78 -21.66
N LYS A 81 0.19 17.50 -21.36
CA LYS A 81 1.34 16.98 -20.61
C LYS A 81 0.92 16.49 -19.22
N GLU A 82 0.24 17.33 -18.46
CA GLU A 82 -0.25 16.98 -17.12
C GLU A 82 -1.22 15.78 -17.17
N GLY A 83 -2.12 15.74 -18.15
CA GLY A 83 -3.05 14.63 -18.34
C GLY A 83 -2.35 13.30 -18.67
N VAL A 84 -1.33 13.32 -19.52
CA VAL A 84 -0.54 12.14 -19.89
C VAL A 84 0.29 11.65 -18.69
N VAL A 85 0.96 12.55 -17.97
CA VAL A 85 1.80 12.19 -16.81
C VAL A 85 0.95 11.62 -15.68
N ILE A 86 -0.18 12.26 -15.34
CA ILE A 86 -1.11 11.75 -14.32
C ILE A 86 -1.70 10.40 -14.77
N GLY A 87 -2.13 10.29 -16.02
CA GLY A 87 -2.68 9.06 -16.58
C GLY A 87 -1.68 7.90 -16.55
N ALA A 88 -0.44 8.15 -16.95
CA ALA A 88 0.64 7.17 -16.89
C ALA A 88 1.00 6.77 -15.46
N GLY A 89 1.02 7.73 -14.52
CA GLY A 89 1.24 7.45 -13.11
C GLY A 89 0.16 6.54 -12.51
N LEU A 90 -1.12 6.84 -12.75
CA LEU A 90 -2.24 6.01 -12.27
C LEU A 90 -2.25 4.63 -12.93
N GLY A 91 -2.00 4.56 -14.24
CA GLY A 91 -1.87 3.30 -14.97
C GLY A 91 -0.70 2.44 -14.46
N GLY A 92 0.44 3.08 -14.19
CA GLY A 92 1.63 2.45 -13.62
C GLY A 92 1.40 1.96 -12.19
N MET A 93 0.70 2.72 -11.35
CA MET A 93 0.31 2.26 -10.01
C MET A 93 -0.62 1.05 -10.08
N ALA A 94 -1.61 1.05 -10.98
CA ALA A 94 -2.48 -0.11 -11.19
C ALA A 94 -1.66 -1.34 -11.59
N ALA A 95 -0.80 -1.21 -12.61
CA ALA A 95 0.12 -2.26 -13.05
C ALA A 95 1.04 -2.75 -11.91
N GLY A 96 1.57 -1.83 -11.12
CA GLY A 96 2.41 -2.15 -9.96
C GLY A 96 1.65 -2.87 -8.84
N GLY A 97 0.36 -2.59 -8.67
CA GLY A 97 -0.52 -3.35 -7.78
C GLY A 97 -0.71 -4.81 -8.22
N TYR A 98 -0.80 -5.06 -9.53
CA TYR A 98 -0.82 -6.44 -10.05
C TYR A 98 0.53 -7.15 -9.81
N VAL A 99 1.66 -6.49 -10.10
CA VAL A 99 3.00 -7.05 -9.84
C VAL A 99 3.20 -7.34 -8.35
N ALA A 100 2.78 -6.43 -7.48
CA ALA A 100 2.78 -6.59 -6.03
C ALA A 100 2.04 -7.85 -5.57
N SER A 101 0.86 -8.10 -6.14
CA SER A 101 0.03 -9.25 -5.79
C SER A 101 0.71 -10.58 -6.12
N LEU A 102 1.44 -10.64 -7.24
CA LEU A 102 2.21 -11.81 -7.66
C LEU A 102 3.50 -11.99 -6.84
N ALA A 103 4.19 -10.89 -6.53
CA ALA A 103 5.49 -10.94 -5.86
C ALA A 103 5.39 -11.25 -4.36
N CYS A 104 4.39 -10.68 -3.66
CA CYS A 104 4.37 -10.66 -2.20
C CYS A 104 3.06 -11.15 -1.57
N GLY A 105 2.05 -11.49 -2.38
CA GLY A 105 0.78 -12.05 -1.92
C GLY A 105 -0.09 -11.05 -1.14
N PRO A 106 -1.35 -11.44 -0.84
CA PRO A 106 -2.38 -10.54 -0.31
C PRO A 106 -2.22 -10.12 1.16
N GLY A 107 -1.13 -10.50 1.85
CA GLY A 107 -0.88 -10.18 3.26
C GLY A 107 0.26 -9.18 3.50
N ALA A 108 1.06 -8.87 2.49
CA ALA A 108 2.29 -8.11 2.65
C ALA A 108 2.12 -6.65 2.22
N PHE A 109 1.46 -5.85 3.09
CA PHE A 109 1.14 -4.45 2.82
C PHE A 109 2.36 -3.62 2.36
N PHE A 110 3.50 -3.75 3.05
CA PHE A 110 4.70 -2.97 2.73
C PHE A 110 5.30 -3.33 1.37
N CYS A 111 5.41 -4.62 1.06
CA CYS A 111 5.95 -5.03 -0.24
C CYS A 111 5.03 -4.61 -1.39
N ALA A 112 3.71 -4.72 -1.20
CA ALA A 112 2.76 -4.30 -2.21
C ALA A 112 2.86 -2.80 -2.50
N SER A 113 2.94 -1.98 -1.44
CA SER A 113 3.09 -0.54 -1.59
C SER A 113 4.39 -0.17 -2.33
N ALA A 114 5.50 -0.85 -2.05
CA ALA A 114 6.78 -0.57 -2.69
C ALA A 114 6.73 -0.76 -4.21
N TRP A 115 6.15 -1.87 -4.68
CA TRP A 115 6.01 -2.14 -6.12
C TRP A 115 5.04 -1.19 -6.81
N THR A 116 3.88 -0.92 -6.20
CA THR A 116 2.90 0.05 -6.72
C THR A 116 3.51 1.43 -6.89
N PHE A 117 4.23 1.93 -5.88
CA PHE A 117 4.86 3.25 -5.96
C PHE A 117 6.04 3.28 -6.93
N ALA A 118 6.92 2.27 -6.93
CA ALA A 118 8.07 2.23 -7.81
C ALA A 118 7.66 2.22 -9.30
N ILE A 119 6.69 1.39 -9.67
CA ILE A 119 6.21 1.27 -11.05
C ILE A 119 5.39 2.50 -11.44
N GLY A 120 4.55 3.02 -10.53
CA GLY A 120 3.81 4.26 -10.76
C GLY A 120 4.71 5.47 -11.00
N ALA A 121 5.74 5.65 -10.18
CA ALA A 121 6.71 6.74 -10.34
C ALA A 121 7.49 6.59 -11.65
N ALA A 122 8.00 5.39 -11.94
CA ALA A 122 8.73 5.12 -13.18
C ALA A 122 7.86 5.39 -14.42
N ALA A 123 6.57 5.03 -14.39
CA ALA A 123 5.65 5.31 -15.49
C ALA A 123 5.38 6.80 -15.67
N ALA A 124 5.21 7.57 -14.58
CA ALA A 124 5.02 9.01 -14.65
C ALA A 124 6.23 9.73 -15.25
N PHE A 125 7.44 9.44 -14.75
CA PHE A 125 8.68 10.03 -15.29
C PHE A 125 8.93 9.60 -16.74
N GLY A 126 8.68 8.31 -17.05
CA GLY A 126 8.81 7.81 -18.42
C GLY A 126 7.87 8.52 -19.39
N ALA A 127 6.63 8.79 -18.96
CA ALA A 127 5.66 9.51 -19.77
C ALA A 127 6.01 10.99 -19.95
N GLU A 128 6.58 11.64 -18.92
CA GLU A 128 7.05 13.01 -19.03
C GLU A 128 8.15 13.15 -20.09
N VAL A 129 9.18 12.30 -20.01
CA VAL A 129 10.31 12.31 -20.96
C VAL A 129 9.83 11.94 -22.37
N ALA A 130 8.95 10.95 -22.49
CA ALA A 130 8.40 10.55 -23.78
C ALA A 130 7.56 11.66 -24.42
N PHE A 131 6.78 12.40 -23.63
CA PHE A 131 5.95 13.50 -24.11
C PHE A 131 6.83 14.65 -24.63
N ASP A 132 7.85 15.05 -23.88
CA ASP A 132 8.77 16.13 -24.26
C ASP A 132 9.61 15.79 -25.50
N TYR A 133 9.90 14.50 -25.76
CA TYR A 133 10.60 14.08 -26.98
C TYR A 133 9.68 14.06 -28.21
N SER A 134 8.39 13.78 -28.01
CA SER A 134 7.41 13.63 -29.08
C SER A 134 6.88 14.96 -29.63
N TRP A 135 7.12 16.08 -28.92
CA TRP A 135 6.53 17.36 -29.25
C TRP A 135 7.41 18.57 -28.93
#